data_AF-A0A955YBQ4-F1
#
_entry.id   AF-A0A955YBQ4-F1
#
_cell.length_a   1.000
_cell.length_b   1.000
_cell.length_c   1.000
_cell.angle_alpha   90.00
_cell.angle_beta   90.00
_cell.angle_gamma   90.00
#
_symmetry.space_group_name_H-M   'P 1'
#
loop_
_entity.id
_entity.type
_entity.pdbx_description
1 polymer ?
#
loop_
_entity_poly.entity_id
_entity_poly.type
_entity_poly.pdbx_seq_one_letter_code
_entity_poly.pdbx_strand_id
1 'polypeptide(L)'
;MRTLPLALFALACAPGTSGPRTGEFHSCDLSDSAGYCLEYDGLAADGAVAAYEAACAGGTWSEGPCETAGTLGGCMGAPEGGFTFTLTTWFSGGYPSAAALQEGCESGGDTYLAP
;
A
#
# COMPACT_ATOMS: atom_id res chain seq x y z
N MET A 1 -25.93 6.09 -51.43
CA MET A 1 -25.35 4.84 -50.88
C MET A 1 -23.89 5.09 -50.56
N ARG A 2 -23.53 5.19 -49.28
CA ARG A 2 -22.18 4.92 -48.77
C ARG A 2 -22.31 4.52 -47.30
N THR A 3 -21.68 3.39 -47.03
CA THR A 3 -21.70 2.50 -45.87
C THR A 3 -20.89 3.06 -44.69
N LEU A 4 -21.35 2.72 -43.47
CA LEU A 4 -20.67 2.79 -42.15
C LEU A 4 -19.23 2.22 -42.20
N PRO A 5 -18.29 2.52 -41.25
CA PRO A 5 -18.53 2.14 -39.85
C PRO A 5 -17.68 2.77 -38.70
N LEU A 6 -17.96 2.22 -37.51
CA LEU A 6 -17.10 2.03 -36.35
C LEU A 6 -16.98 3.19 -35.33
N ALA A 7 -17.77 3.01 -34.28
CA ALA A 7 -17.53 3.52 -32.94
C ALA A 7 -16.08 3.23 -32.49
N LEU A 8 -15.33 4.28 -32.22
CA LEU A 8 -14.22 4.21 -31.28
C LEU A 8 -14.78 4.52 -29.90
N PHE A 9 -15.08 3.46 -29.14
CA PHE A 9 -15.09 3.54 -27.68
C PHE A 9 -13.65 3.85 -27.26
N ALA A 10 -13.38 5.14 -27.01
CA ALA A 10 -12.19 5.52 -26.28
C ALA A 10 -12.38 5.00 -24.84
N LEU A 11 -11.82 3.82 -24.58
CA LEU A 11 -11.67 3.27 -23.25
C LEU A 11 -10.84 4.27 -22.45
N ALA A 12 -11.51 5.01 -21.57
CA ALA A 12 -10.83 5.90 -20.63
C ALA A 12 -9.90 5.03 -19.78
N CYS A 13 -8.61 5.10 -20.09
CA CYS A 13 -7.57 4.67 -19.17
C CYS A 13 -7.59 5.69 -18.04
N ALA A 14 -8.47 5.48 -17.06
CA ALA A 14 -8.40 6.24 -15.82
C ALA A 14 -7.06 5.89 -15.18
N PRO A 15 -6.11 6.84 -15.02
CA PRO A 15 -5.01 6.60 -14.09
C PRO A 15 -5.67 6.27 -12.76
N GLY A 16 -5.26 5.17 -12.13
CA GLY A 16 -5.67 4.84 -10.77
C GLY A 16 -5.43 6.08 -9.93
N THR A 17 -6.51 6.80 -9.61
CA THR A 17 -6.43 7.97 -8.78
C THR A 17 -6.13 7.43 -7.40
N SER A 18 -4.85 7.38 -7.08
CA SER A 18 -4.35 7.58 -5.73
C SER A 18 -5.05 8.84 -5.24
N GLY A 19 -6.19 8.68 -4.58
CA GLY A 19 -6.83 9.79 -3.90
C GLY A 19 -5.79 10.41 -2.97
N PRO A 20 -5.87 11.72 -2.68
CA PRO A 20 -4.98 12.32 -1.70
C PRO A 20 -5.06 11.49 -0.42
N ARG A 21 -3.92 10.91 -0.03
CA ARG A 21 -3.69 10.23 1.23
C ARG A 21 -3.86 11.27 2.34
N THR A 22 -5.07 11.43 2.88
CA THR A 22 -5.44 12.50 3.82
C THR A 22 -5.43 12.07 5.28
N GLY A 23 -5.04 10.83 5.60
CA GLY A 23 -5.00 10.35 6.98
C GLY A 23 -3.75 10.77 7.74
N GLU A 24 -3.80 10.60 9.05
CA GLU A 24 -2.63 10.63 9.93
C GLU A 24 -1.84 9.34 9.69
N PHE A 25 -0.65 9.50 9.10
CA PHE A 25 0.23 8.38 8.80
C PHE A 25 1.14 8.09 9.97
N HIS A 26 1.27 6.81 10.23
CA HIS A 26 2.39 6.28 10.99
C HIS A 26 3.06 5.19 10.17
N SER A 27 4.34 4.96 10.44
CA SER A 27 5.04 3.86 9.81
C SER A 27 6.05 3.21 10.75
N CYS A 28 6.30 1.93 10.47
CA CYS A 28 7.35 1.15 11.07
C CYS A 28 8.29 0.65 9.97
N ASP A 29 9.46 1.27 9.86
CA ASP A 29 10.46 0.89 8.86
C ASP A 29 11.31 -0.28 9.36
N LEU A 30 11.15 -1.43 8.70
CA LEU A 30 11.90 -2.66 8.94
C LEU A 30 12.74 -3.01 7.70
N SER A 31 12.99 -2.05 6.80
CA SER A 31 13.64 -2.31 5.51
C SER A 31 15.06 -2.87 5.68
N ASP A 32 15.80 -2.37 6.67
CA ASP A 32 17.16 -2.86 6.96
C ASP A 32 17.20 -4.29 7.52
N SER A 33 16.17 -4.71 8.26
CA SER A 33 16.15 -5.98 8.99
C SER A 33 15.33 -7.07 8.30
N ALA A 34 14.25 -6.69 7.61
CA ALA A 34 13.27 -7.59 7.03
C ALA A 34 12.88 -7.25 5.57
N GLY A 35 13.35 -6.12 5.03
CA GLY A 35 13.10 -5.73 3.63
C GLY A 35 11.68 -5.21 3.35
N TYR A 36 11.00 -4.67 4.36
CA TYR A 36 9.71 -4.01 4.19
C TYR A 36 9.49 -2.88 5.20
N CYS A 37 8.54 -1.99 4.90
CA CYS A 37 8.04 -0.97 5.79
C CYS A 37 6.52 -1.12 5.94
N LEU A 38 6.02 -1.01 7.17
CA LEU A 38 4.58 -1.05 7.48
C LEU A 38 4.06 0.38 7.57
N GLU A 39 3.09 0.73 6.74
CA GLU A 39 2.42 2.03 6.74
C GLU A 39 1.00 1.87 7.28
N TYR A 40 0.67 2.67 8.28
CA TYR A 40 -0.64 2.72 8.91
C TYR A 40 -1.33 4.05 8.55
N ASP A 41 -2.38 3.98 7.74
CA ASP A 41 -3.18 5.14 7.34
C ASP A 41 -4.42 5.26 8.25
N GLY A 42 -4.44 6.28 9.12
CA GLY A 42 -5.57 6.57 10.01
C GLY A 42 -5.45 6.01 11.44
N LEU A 43 -4.30 5.46 11.82
CA LEU A 43 -4.10 4.80 13.12
C LEU A 43 -4.32 5.72 14.33
N ALA A 44 -4.08 7.02 14.18
CA ALA A 44 -4.31 8.02 15.22
C ALA A 44 -5.80 8.14 15.62
N ALA A 45 -6.73 7.86 14.70
CA ALA A 45 -8.16 7.89 14.99
C ALA A 45 -8.60 6.80 16.00
N ASP A 46 -7.82 5.72 16.12
CA ASP A 46 -8.14 4.56 16.95
C ASP A 46 -7.42 4.53 18.31
N GLY A 47 -6.56 5.52 18.61
CA GLY A 47 -5.83 5.60 19.88
C GLY A 47 -4.84 4.45 20.14
N ALA A 48 -4.58 3.61 19.13
CA ALA A 48 -3.75 2.41 19.22
C ALA A 48 -2.26 2.66 18.90
N VAL A 49 -1.88 3.89 18.55
CA VAL A 49 -0.52 4.30 18.15
C VAL A 49 0.56 3.72 19.07
N ALA A 50 0.42 3.89 20.39
CA ALA A 50 1.42 3.40 21.35
C ALA A 50 1.61 1.87 21.32
N ALA A 51 0.57 1.10 21.00
CA ALA A 51 0.66 -0.36 20.91
C ALA A 51 1.41 -0.79 19.64
N TYR A 52 1.14 -0.15 18.50
CA TYR A 52 1.83 -0.43 17.24
C TYR A 52 3.26 0.11 17.22
N GLU A 53 3.51 1.27 17.85
CA GLU A 53 4.86 1.78 18.09
C GLU A 53 5.67 0.80 18.93
N ALA A 54 5.11 0.29 20.03
CA ALA A 54 5.77 -0.74 20.84
C ALA A 54 5.98 -2.07 20.06
N ALA A 55 5.09 -2.40 19.13
CA ALA A 55 5.21 -3.56 18.25
C ALA A 55 6.24 -3.37 17.12
N CYS A 56 6.63 -2.13 16.82
CA CYS A 56 7.72 -1.78 15.89
C CYS A 56 9.12 -2.09 16.49
N ALA A 57 9.23 -3.21 17.22
CA ALA A 57 10.46 -3.63 17.84
C ALA A 57 11.46 -4.12 16.78
N GLY A 58 12.59 -3.42 16.65
CA GLY A 58 13.63 -3.73 15.66
C GLY A 58 13.49 -2.99 14.33
N GLY A 59 12.52 -2.08 14.23
CA GLY A 59 12.40 -1.10 13.15
C GLY A 59 12.53 0.34 13.66
N THR A 60 12.28 1.29 12.77
CA THR A 60 12.21 2.73 13.10
C THR A 60 10.76 3.19 12.98
N TRP A 61 10.18 3.65 14.10
CA TRP A 61 8.86 4.26 14.09
C TRP A 61 8.92 5.70 13.59
N SER A 62 7.92 6.12 12.81
CA SER A 62 7.80 7.48 12.27
C SER A 62 6.36 7.97 12.25
N GLU A 63 6.16 9.27 12.47
CA GLU A 63 4.89 9.99 12.28
C GLU A 63 4.77 10.48 10.83
N GLY A 64 4.81 9.52 9.91
CA GLY A 64 4.72 9.76 8.46
C GLY A 64 4.61 8.46 7.68
N PRO A 65 4.34 8.55 6.36
CA PRO A 65 4.26 7.38 5.49
C PRO A 65 5.61 6.69 5.32
N CYS A 66 5.60 5.46 4.81
CA CYS A 66 6.83 4.77 4.42
C CYS A 66 7.50 5.48 3.23
N GLU A 67 8.83 5.44 3.18
CA GLU A 67 9.56 5.82 1.97
C GLU A 67 9.39 4.72 0.92
N THR A 68 8.77 5.03 -0.23
CA THR A 68 8.51 4.05 -1.29
C THR A 68 9.62 3.97 -2.33
N ALA A 69 10.61 4.85 -2.26
CA ALA A 69 11.73 4.88 -3.19
C ALA A 69 12.51 3.56 -3.13
N GLY A 70 12.65 2.90 -4.28
CA GLY A 70 13.34 1.61 -4.37
C GLY A 70 12.51 0.40 -3.93
N THR A 71 11.24 0.58 -3.54
CA THR A 71 10.33 -0.54 -3.27
C THR A 71 9.80 -1.16 -4.58
N LEU A 72 9.42 -2.44 -4.52
CA LEU A 72 8.75 -3.15 -5.61
C LEU A 72 7.24 -2.85 -5.65
N GLY A 73 6.71 -2.23 -4.60
CA GLY A 73 5.29 -1.95 -4.38
C GLY A 73 4.86 -2.32 -2.96
N GLY A 74 3.56 -2.24 -2.70
CA GLY A 74 2.99 -2.58 -1.40
C GLY A 74 1.74 -3.44 -1.50
N CYS A 75 1.51 -4.27 -0.49
CA CYS A 75 0.24 -4.96 -0.31
C CYS A 75 -0.59 -4.18 0.71
N MET A 76 -1.73 -3.63 0.27
CA MET A 76 -2.68 -2.92 1.11
C MET A 76 -3.82 -3.86 1.49
N GLY A 77 -3.93 -4.14 2.79
CA GLY A 77 -4.99 -4.96 3.35
C GLY A 77 -6.20 -4.14 3.77
N ALA A 78 -7.36 -4.80 3.87
CA ALA A 78 -8.53 -4.20 4.48
C ALA A 78 -8.27 -3.93 5.99
N PRO A 79 -8.95 -2.95 6.60
CA PRO A 79 -8.92 -2.77 8.05
C PRO A 79 -9.26 -4.07 8.78
N GLU A 80 -8.31 -4.60 9.56
CA GLU A 80 -8.50 -5.81 10.35
C GLU A 80 -9.00 -5.50 11.77
N GLY A 81 -9.73 -6.44 12.38
CA GLY A 81 -9.95 -6.44 13.83
C GLY A 81 -10.87 -5.35 14.39
N GLY A 82 -11.63 -4.63 13.57
CA GLY A 82 -12.52 -3.55 14.01
C GLY A 82 -11.84 -2.20 14.17
N PHE A 83 -10.57 -2.08 13.75
CA PHE A 83 -9.90 -0.81 13.60
C PHE A 83 -10.33 -0.12 12.31
N THR A 84 -10.21 1.20 12.26
CA THR A 84 -10.61 2.02 11.09
C THR A 84 -9.45 2.38 10.17
N PHE A 85 -8.22 2.03 10.56
CA PHE A 85 -7.02 2.30 9.78
C PHE A 85 -6.74 1.23 8.73
N THR A 86 -6.03 1.62 7.67
CA THR A 86 -5.55 0.72 6.61
C THR A 86 -4.08 0.40 6.82
N LEU A 87 -3.70 -0.87 6.68
CA LEU A 87 -2.29 -1.30 6.72
C LEU A 87 -1.79 -1.56 5.30
N THR A 88 -0.69 -0.89 4.94
CA THR A 88 0.06 -1.18 3.72
C THR A 88 1.44 -1.69 4.08
N THR A 89 1.84 -2.84 3.55
CA THR A 89 3.22 -3.34 3.67
C THR A 89 3.97 -3.04 2.37
N TRP A 90 4.90 -2.09 2.41
CA TRP A 90 5.77 -1.72 1.30
C TRP A 90 7.02 -2.61 1.27
N PHE A 91 7.27 -3.33 0.18
CA PHE A 91 8.36 -4.29 0.09
C PHE A 91 9.54 -3.75 -0.71
N SER A 92 10.71 -3.67 -0.08
CA SER A 92 12.00 -3.36 -0.71
C SER A 92 12.83 -4.63 -0.99
N GLY A 93 12.42 -5.78 -0.45
CA GLY A 93 13.05 -7.08 -0.67
C GLY A 93 12.06 -8.26 -0.60
N GLY A 94 12.60 -9.49 -0.60
CA GLY A 94 11.81 -10.72 -0.45
C GLY A 94 11.08 -11.22 -1.70
N TYR A 95 10.83 -10.35 -2.68
CA TYR A 95 10.21 -10.69 -3.97
C TYR A 95 11.18 -10.53 -5.14
N PRO A 96 11.12 -11.39 -6.17
CA PRO A 96 12.00 -11.30 -7.34
C PRO A 96 11.60 -10.20 -8.34
N SER A 97 10.36 -9.71 -8.29
CA SER A 97 9.86 -8.64 -9.16
C SER A 97 8.57 -8.02 -8.61
N ALA A 98 8.21 -6.84 -9.10
CA ALA A 98 6.92 -6.19 -8.82
C ALA A 98 5.72 -7.07 -9.25
N ALA A 99 5.83 -7.78 -10.38
CA ALA A 99 4.77 -8.67 -10.85
C ALA A 99 4.55 -9.86 -9.89
N ALA A 100 5.63 -10.44 -9.36
CA ALA A 100 5.54 -11.51 -8.37
C ALA A 100 4.97 -11.01 -7.04
N LEU A 101 5.30 -9.77 -6.65
CA LEU A 101 4.69 -9.13 -5.49
C LEU A 101 3.20 -8.91 -5.69
N GLN A 102 2.79 -8.34 -6.83
CA GLN A 102 1.39 -8.11 -7.17
C GLN A 102 0.57 -9.41 -7.12
N GLU A 103 1.04 -10.48 -7.77
CA GLU A 103 0.39 -11.79 -7.71
C GLU A 103 0.25 -12.29 -6.27
N GLY A 104 1.30 -12.08 -5.45
CA GLY A 104 1.28 -12.41 -4.03
C GLY A 104 0.22 -11.64 -3.24
N CYS A 105 0.15 -10.32 -3.39
CA CYS A 105 -0.84 -9.48 -2.71
C CYS A 105 -2.26 -9.92 -3.11
N GLU A 106 -2.52 -10.03 -4.41
CA GLU A 106 -3.86 -10.33 -4.93
C GLU A 106 -4.31 -11.76 -4.58
N SER A 107 -3.38 -12.72 -4.55
CA SER A 107 -3.66 -14.08 -4.07
C SER A 107 -4.00 -14.12 -2.57
N GLY A 108 -3.49 -13.16 -1.79
CA GLY A 108 -3.81 -12.99 -0.37
C GLY A 108 -5.14 -12.29 -0.12
N GLY A 109 -5.75 -11.71 -1.16
CA GLY A 109 -6.95 -10.87 -1.04
C GLY A 109 -6.65 -9.39 -0.77
N ASP A 110 -5.38 -9.00 -0.78
CA ASP A 110 -4.93 -7.62 -0.64
C ASP A 110 -4.92 -6.89 -1.99
N THR A 111 -4.90 -5.57 -1.92
CA THR A 111 -4.74 -4.72 -3.10
C THR A 111 -3.26 -4.38 -3.31
N TYR A 112 -2.72 -4.70 -4.48
CA TYR A 112 -1.38 -4.24 -4.84
C TYR A 112 -1.35 -2.73 -5.10
N LEU A 113 -0.39 -2.05 -4.50
CA LEU A 113 -0.07 -0.65 -4.73
C LEU A 113 1.30 -0.54 -5.40
N ALA A 114 1.33 0.13 -6.55
CA ALA A 114 2.59 0.52 -7.17
C ALA A 114 3.27 1.64 -6.35
N PRO A 115 4.62 1.69 -6.32
CA PRO A 115 5.39 2.66 -5.54
C PRO A 115 5.31 4.12 -6.03
#